data_AF-A0A4R3MC98-F1
#
_entry.id   AF-A0A4R3MC98-F1
#
_cell.length_a   1.000
_cell.length_b   1.000
_cell.length_c   1.000
_cell.angle_alpha   90.00
_cell.angle_beta   90.00
_cell.angle_gamma   90.00
#
_symmetry.space_group_name_H-M   'P 1'
#
loop_
_entity.id
_entity.type
_entity.pdbx_description
1 polymer ?
#
loop_
_entity_poly.entity_id
_entity_poly.type
_entity_poly.pdbx_seq_one_letter_code
_entity_poly.pdbx_strand_id
1 'polypeptide(L)' 'MQIRAITNGVERAAYKLSGKVYKCFPPSSNRASTAREFDSIEDAAAFLCRNRGWGIRMNPGSAIIYDNIVIHLDDLMFA' A
#
# COMPACT_ATOMS: atom_id res chain seq x y z
N MET A 1 11.37 3.25 2.81
CA MET A 1 10.16 2.90 3.55
C MET A 1 9.49 1.71 2.86
N GLN A 2 8.74 0.88 3.59
CA GLN A 2 8.02 -0.26 3.02
C GLN A 2 6.60 -0.39 3.58
N ILE A 3 5.65 -0.80 2.74
CA ILE A 3 4.27 -1.13 3.15
C ILE A 3 4.03 -2.60 2.80
N ARG A 4 3.76 -3.42 3.82
CA ARG A 4 3.64 -4.87 3.72
C ARG A 4 2.37 -5.39 4.38
N ALA A 5 1.95 -6.60 4.01
CA ALA A 5 0.89 -7.33 4.69
C ALA A 5 1.09 -8.84 4.52
N ILE A 6 0.63 -9.64 5.48
CA ILE A 6 0.56 -11.09 5.35
C ILE A 6 -0.90 -11.48 5.17
N THR A 7 -1.21 -12.14 4.06
CA THR A 7 -2.56 -12.66 3.78
C THR A 7 -2.48 -14.11 3.34
N ASN A 8 -3.25 -15.00 3.96
CA ASN A 8 -3.23 -16.44 3.67
C ASN A 8 -1.79 -17.03 3.72
N GLY A 9 -0.96 -16.58 4.66
CA GLY A 9 0.43 -17.01 4.79
C GLY A 9 1.40 -16.46 3.73
N VAL A 10 0.91 -15.62 2.81
CA VAL A 10 1.72 -15.00 1.76
C VAL A 10 2.04 -13.56 2.14
N GLU A 11 3.32 -13.24 2.21
CA GLU A 11 3.80 -11.87 2.35
C GLU A 11 3.57 -11.10 1.05
N ARG A 12 3.04 -9.89 1.20
CA ARG A 12 2.75 -8.98 0.12
C ARG A 12 3.36 -7.62 0.38
N ALA A 13 3.82 -6.96 -0.67
CA ALA A 13 4.38 -5.61 -0.60
C ALA A 13 3.69 -4.67 -1.58
N ALA A 14 3.46 -3.44 -1.15
CA ALA A 14 3.01 -2.37 -2.04
C ALA A 14 4.03 -2.12 -3.15
N TYR A 15 3.55 -1.84 -4.35
CA TYR A 15 4.40 -1.62 -5.52
C TYR A 15 3.80 -0.55 -6.43
N LYS A 16 4.64 0.04 -7.29
CA LYS A 16 4.18 0.94 -8.35
C LYS A 16 3.50 0.15 -9.46
N LEU A 17 2.22 0.39 -9.69
CA LEU A 17 1.51 -0.18 -10.83
C LEU A 17 2.11 0.35 -12.13
N SER A 18 2.55 -0.56 -13.00
CA SER A 18 3.26 -0.23 -14.24
C SER A 18 4.51 0.66 -14.03
N GLY A 19 5.12 0.61 -12.84
CA GLY A 19 6.30 1.41 -12.50
C GLY A 19 6.02 2.89 -12.26
N LYS A 20 4.76 3.34 -12.26
CA LYS A 20 4.40 4.77 -12.18
C LYS A 20 3.95 5.18 -10.78
N VAL A 21 2.84 4.60 -10.30
CA VAL A 21 2.12 5.08 -9.10
C VAL A 21 1.75 3.94 -8.15
N TYR A 22 1.74 4.24 -6.86
CA TYR A 22 1.04 3.46 -5.84
C TYR A 22 -0.44 3.81 -5.87
N LYS A 23 -1.31 2.81 -5.67
CA LYS A 23 -2.77 3.00 -5.69
C LYS A 23 -3.40 2.56 -4.38
N CYS A 24 -4.06 3.50 -3.71
CA CYS A 24 -4.89 3.25 -2.53
C CYS A 24 -6.36 3.28 -2.91
N PHE A 25 -7.18 2.44 -2.29
CA PHE A 25 -8.58 2.24 -2.64
C PHE A 25 -9.49 2.42 -1.42
N PRO A 26 -10.68 3.02 -1.57
CA PRO A 26 -11.63 3.11 -0.49
C PRO A 26 -12.20 1.73 -0.16
N PRO A 27 -12.63 1.48 1.09
CA PRO A 27 -13.20 0.18 1.50
C PRO A 27 -14.44 -0.22 0.69
N SER A 28 -15.14 0.75 0.12
CA SER A 28 -16.37 0.54 -0.65
C SER A 28 -16.15 0.16 -2.12
N SER A 29 -14.91 0.25 -2.65
CA SER A 29 -14.69 0.02 -4.09
C SER A 29 -13.25 -0.33 -4.44
N ASN A 30 -13.09 -1.32 -5.32
CA ASN A 30 -11.82 -1.73 -5.91
C ASN A 30 -11.61 -1.22 -7.36
N ARG A 31 -12.48 -0.33 -7.84
CA ARG A 31 -12.41 0.19 -9.22
C ARG A 31 -11.19 1.09 -9.39
N ALA A 32 -10.53 1.02 -10.55
CA ALA A 32 -9.37 1.87 -10.83
C ALA A 32 -9.70 3.37 -10.78
N SER A 33 -10.92 3.77 -11.16
CA SER A 33 -11.38 5.16 -11.17
C SER A 33 -11.62 5.75 -9.78
N THR A 34 -11.76 4.91 -8.75
CA THR A 34 -11.93 5.35 -7.36
C THR A 34 -10.62 5.32 -6.58
N ALA A 35 -9.52 4.91 -7.21
CA ALA A 35 -8.22 4.84 -6.59
C ALA A 35 -7.62 6.24 -6.39
N ARG A 36 -6.97 6.44 -5.25
CA ARG A 36 -6.07 7.57 -5.02
C ARG A 36 -4.66 7.14 -5.40
N GLU A 37 -4.01 7.92 -6.25
CA GLU A 37 -2.68 7.63 -6.79
C GLU A 37 -1.61 8.47 -6.09
N PHE A 38 -0.45 7.86 -5.85
CA PHE A 38 0.71 8.48 -5.22
C PHE A 38 1.99 8.09 -5.94
N ASP A 39 2.89 9.05 -6.14
CA ASP A 39 4.19 8.80 -6.78
C ASP A 39 5.23 8.22 -5.81
N SER A 40 5.10 8.52 -4.52
CA SER A 40 6.00 8.07 -3.45
C SER A 40 5.32 7.04 -2.54
N ILE A 41 6.11 6.15 -1.93
CA ILE A 41 5.57 5.18 -0.96
C ILE A 41 5.26 5.89 0.37
N GLU A 42 5.98 6.96 0.66
CA GLU A 42 5.84 7.83 1.82
C GLU A 42 4.48 8.53 1.85
N ASP A 43 4.06 9.12 0.73
CA ASP A 43 2.75 9.79 0.64
C ASP A 43 1.61 8.78 0.73
N ALA A 44 1.78 7.60 0.11
CA ALA A 44 0.81 6.51 0.22
C ALA A 44 0.69 6.02 1.67
N ALA A 45 1.80 5.84 2.37
CA ALA A 45 1.82 5.45 3.78
C ALA A 45 1.16 6.51 4.67
N ALA A 46 1.52 7.79 4.49
CA ALA A 46 0.92 8.90 5.24
C ALA A 46 -0.59 8.98 5.00
N PHE A 47 -1.05 8.73 3.77
CA PHE A 47 -2.46 8.67 3.44
C PHE A 47 -3.18 7.52 4.17
N LEU A 48 -2.63 6.30 4.14
CA LEU A 48 -3.20 5.14 4.82
C LEU A 48 -3.29 5.33 6.34
N CYS A 49 -2.29 5.95 6.97
CA CYS A 49 -2.31 6.28 8.39
C CYS A 49 -3.47 7.25 8.75
N ARG A 50 -3.79 8.19 7.85
CA ARG A 50 -4.85 9.19 8.05
C ARG A 50 -6.24 8.68 7.66
N ASN A 51 -6.33 7.68 6.79
CA ASN A 51 -7.57 7.20 6.20
C ASN A 51 -7.76 5.71 6.53
N ARG A 52 -8.12 5.43 7.79
CA ARG A 52 -8.36 4.05 8.26
C ARG A 52 -9.42 3.35 7.39
N GLY A 53 -9.17 2.07 7.08
CA GLY A 53 -10.03 1.24 6.24
C GLY A 53 -9.78 1.37 4.73
N TRP A 54 -8.94 2.30 4.29
CA TRP A 54 -8.45 2.28 2.91
C TRP A 54 -7.42 1.16 2.72
N GLY A 55 -7.45 0.56 1.54
CA GLY A 55 -6.51 -0.47 1.14
C GLY A 55 -5.47 0.02 0.15
N ILE A 56 -4.45 -0.79 -0.11
CA ILE A 56 -3.41 -0.50 -1.10
C ILE A 56 -3.15 -1.73 -1.97
N ARG A 57 -2.83 -1.48 -3.24
CA ARG A 57 -2.43 -2.53 -4.20
C ARG A 57 -1.08 -3.12 -3.81
N MET A 58 -1.02 -4.44 -3.69
CA MET A 58 0.19 -5.18 -3.33
C MET A 58 0.48 -6.36 -4.27
N ASN A 59 1.76 -6.73 -4.35
CA ASN A 59 2.25 -7.92 -5.05
C ASN A 59 2.66 -9.00 -4.04
N PRO A 60 2.60 -10.30 -4.43
CA PRO A 60 2.23 -10.82 -5.75
C PRO A 60 0.72 -10.74 -6.07
N GLY A 61 0.34 -10.83 -7.35
CA GLY A 61 -1.05 -11.05 -7.75
C GLY A 61 -1.97 -9.83 -7.78
N SER A 62 -1.44 -8.60 -7.72
CA SER A 62 -2.24 -7.38 -7.92
C SER A 62 -3.43 -7.21 -6.95
N ALA A 63 -3.37 -7.84 -5.77
CA ALA A 63 -4.44 -7.77 -4.79
C ALA A 63 -4.51 -6.39 -4.13
N ILE A 64 -5.69 -5.98 -3.69
CA ILE A 64 -5.88 -4.80 -2.85
C ILE A 64 -6.09 -5.29 -1.43
N ILE A 65 -5.19 -4.90 -0.54
CA ILE A 65 -5.21 -5.33 0.86
C ILE A 65 -5.69 -4.16 1.70
N TYR A 66 -6.72 -4.40 2.51
CA TYR A 66 -7.37 -3.40 3.37
C TYR A 66 -6.98 -3.55 4.84
N ASP A 67 -6.60 -4.76 5.25
CA ASP A 67 -6.34 -5.12 6.65
C ASP A 67 -4.91 -5.63 6.86
N ASN A 68 -4.45 -5.58 8.11
CA ASN A 68 -3.11 -6.04 8.52
C ASN A 68 -1.97 -5.41 7.70
N ILE A 69 -2.17 -4.16 7.26
CA ILE A 69 -1.14 -3.37 6.59
C ILE A 69 -0.16 -2.87 7.65
N VAL A 70 1.11 -3.21 7.47
CA VAL A 70 2.23 -2.76 8.30
C VAL A 70 3.10 -1.81 7.50
N ILE A 71 3.39 -0.65 8.08
CA ILE A 71 4.25 0.38 7.49
C ILE A 71 5.57 0.35 8.25
N HIS A 72 6.63 -0.02 7.55
CA HIS A 72 8.00 0.01 8.06
C HIS A 72 8.68 1.29 7.58
N LEU A 73 9.12 2.10 8.53
CA LEU A 73 10.11 3.14 8.27
C LEU A 73 11.45 2.44 8.07
N ASP A 74 12.18 2.81 7.03
CA ASP A 74 13.56 2.33 6.91
C ASP A 74 14.33 3.10 7.98
N ASP A 75 14.72 2.42 9.06
CA ASP A 75 15.72 2.99 9.96
C ASP A 75 16.99 3.18 9.13
N LEU A 76 17.34 4.44 8.86
CA LEU A 76 18.71 4.79 8.51
C LEU A 76 19.57 4.26 9.65
N MET A 77 20.29 3.17 9.39
CA MET A 77 21.42 2.77 10.23
C MET A 77 22.27 4.03 10.43
N PHE A 78 22.25 4.59 11.64
CA PHE A 78 23.29 5.51 12.06
C PHE A 78 24.57 4.68 12.08
N ALA A 79 25.41 4.92 11.08
CA ALA A 79 26.75 4.37 10.95
C ALA A 79 27.66 4.82 12.10
#